data_AF-A0A4Q5Y0F9-F1
#
_entry.id   AF-A0A4Q5Y0F9-F1
#
_cell.length_a   1.000
_cell.length_b   1.000
_cell.length_c   1.000
_cell.angle_alpha   90.00
_cell.angle_beta   90.00
_cell.angle_gamma   90.00
#
_symmetry.space_group_name_H-M   'P 1'
#
loop_
_entity.id
_entity.type
_entity.pdbx_description
1 polymer ?
#
loop_
_entity_poly.entity_id
_entity_poly.type
_entity_poly.pdbx_seq_one_letter_code
_entity_poly.pdbx_strand_id
1 'polypeptide(L)'
;MQRRRSFRRLIAAVPPILKALYLGAFLDAVVGTVRWLVIIALFMLACAMIYRIAPSRTSARWRWIVPGAIAAGIIWLIASVAFSAYVENFDAYNATFGSLGAVAALLMWFWLSAYAICMGAELNSQLELFTTQDTTIDGPAKPGQRGAYVADHIENPETAVGPTPQAEEVTKPQLLERITPSRLP
;
A
#
# COMPACT_ATOMS: atom_id res chain seq x y z
N MET A 1 -18.62 72.32 -7.33
CA MET A 1 -18.35 71.33 -8.40
C MET A 1 -17.26 70.27 -8.06
N GLN A 2 -16.66 70.23 -6.86
CA GLN A 2 -15.56 69.29 -6.53
C GLN A 2 -15.98 67.84 -6.20
N ARG A 3 -17.17 67.60 -5.63
CA ARG A 3 -17.61 66.25 -5.18
C ARG A 3 -17.71 65.19 -6.30
N ARG A 4 -17.98 65.60 -7.55
CA ARG A 4 -18.14 64.68 -8.69
C ARG A 4 -16.81 64.12 -9.22
N ARG A 5 -15.68 64.80 -8.97
CA ARG A 5 -14.36 64.38 -9.48
C ARG A 5 -13.73 63.29 -8.62
N SER A 6 -13.99 63.28 -7.31
CA SER A 6 -13.50 62.24 -6.38
C SER A 6 -14.23 60.91 -6.56
N PHE A 7 -15.53 60.96 -6.86
CA PHE A 7 -16.36 59.76 -7.08
C PHE A 7 -15.91 58.95 -8.30
N ARG A 8 -15.50 59.62 -9.39
CA ARG A 8 -15.00 58.96 -10.60
C ARG A 8 -13.64 58.27 -10.39
N ARG A 9 -12.82 58.76 -9.46
CA ARG A 9 -11.53 58.14 -9.08
C ARG A 9 -11.73 56.90 -8.20
N LEU A 10 -12.71 56.92 -7.30
CA LEU A 10 -13.09 55.75 -6.50
C LEU A 10 -13.58 54.60 -7.39
N ILE A 11 -14.52 54.86 -8.30
CA ILE A 11 -15.03 53.83 -9.22
C ILE A 11 -13.93 53.31 -10.16
N ALA A 12 -13.00 54.17 -10.60
CA ALA A 12 -11.88 53.74 -11.44
C ALA A 12 -10.83 52.91 -10.68
N ALA A 13 -10.74 53.05 -9.35
CA ALA A 13 -9.84 52.28 -8.49
C ALA A 13 -10.44 50.94 -8.04
N VAL A 14 -11.77 50.77 -8.10
CA VAL A 14 -12.44 49.51 -7.72
C VAL A 14 -11.99 48.31 -8.58
N PRO A 15 -11.93 48.38 -9.93
CA PRO A 15 -11.49 47.26 -10.76
C PRO A 15 -10.07 46.76 -10.47
N PRO A 16 -9.02 47.60 -10.33
CA PRO A 16 -7.68 47.12 -10.00
C PRO A 16 -7.59 46.55 -8.57
N ILE A 17 -8.35 47.09 -7.60
CA ILE A 17 -8.41 46.55 -6.24
C ILE A 17 -9.10 45.19 -6.23
N LEU A 18 -10.21 45.03 -6.95
CA LEU A 18 -10.87 43.74 -7.12
C LEU A 18 -9.93 42.74 -7.80
N LYS A 19 -9.21 43.14 -8.86
CA LYS A 19 -8.23 42.27 -9.51
C LYS A 19 -7.09 41.88 -8.58
N ALA A 20 -6.57 42.79 -7.77
CA ALA A 20 -5.52 42.49 -6.81
C ALA A 20 -6.00 41.55 -5.70
N LEU A 21 -7.22 41.74 -5.17
CA LEU A 21 -7.84 40.85 -4.20
C LEU A 21 -8.16 39.48 -4.79
N TYR A 22 -8.69 39.44 -6.01
CA TYR A 22 -9.01 38.19 -6.72
C TYR A 22 -7.74 37.44 -7.12
N LEU A 23 -6.69 38.17 -7.52
CA LEU A 23 -5.39 37.59 -7.83
C LEU A 23 -4.72 37.06 -6.56
N GLY A 24 -4.79 37.79 -5.45
CA GLY A 24 -4.31 37.31 -4.15
C GLY A 24 -5.02 36.03 -3.72
N ALA A 25 -6.36 36.04 -3.68
CA ALA A 25 -7.16 34.88 -3.32
C ALA A 25 -6.96 33.69 -4.28
N PHE A 26 -6.79 33.96 -5.58
CA PHE A 26 -6.50 32.94 -6.58
C PHE A 26 -5.10 32.34 -6.39
N LEU A 27 -4.08 33.17 -6.15
CA LEU A 27 -2.72 32.71 -5.88
C LEU A 27 -2.67 31.89 -4.59
N ASP A 28 -3.33 32.32 -3.52
CA ASP A 28 -3.42 31.58 -2.27
C ASP A 28 -4.12 30.23 -2.45
N ALA A 29 -5.20 30.19 -3.23
CA ALA A 29 -5.88 28.95 -3.57
C ALA A 29 -4.99 28.00 -4.38
N VAL A 30 -4.34 28.50 -5.44
CA VAL A 30 -3.43 27.71 -6.29
C VAL A 30 -2.24 27.20 -5.48
N VAL A 31 -1.58 28.05 -4.70
CA VAL A 31 -0.46 27.67 -3.83
C VAL A 31 -0.91 26.65 -2.79
N GLY A 32 -2.08 26.85 -2.19
CA GLY A 32 -2.68 25.92 -1.23
C GLY A 32 -2.92 24.55 -1.85
N THR A 33 -3.57 24.48 -3.00
CA THR A 33 -3.85 23.24 -3.72
C THR A 33 -2.56 22.55 -4.17
N VAL A 34 -1.64 23.28 -4.79
CA VAL A 34 -0.35 22.73 -5.25
C VAL A 34 0.44 22.17 -4.06
N ARG A 35 0.48 22.88 -2.93
CA ARG A 35 1.16 22.40 -1.72
C ARG A 35 0.60 21.06 -1.26
N TRP A 36 -0.72 20.90 -1.18
CA TRP A 36 -1.33 19.62 -0.78
C TRP A 36 -1.06 18.50 -1.79
N LEU A 37 -1.14 18.80 -3.09
CA LEU A 37 -0.80 17.83 -4.14
C LEU A 37 0.67 17.38 -4.05
N VAL A 38 1.60 18.30 -3.80
CA VAL A 38 3.02 17.99 -3.63
C VAL A 38 3.23 17.10 -2.40
N ILE A 39 2.58 17.37 -1.27
CA ILE A 39 2.70 16.54 -0.06
C ILE A 39 2.21 15.11 -0.33
N ILE A 40 1.03 14.96 -0.96
CA ILE A 40 0.47 13.64 -1.29
C ILE A 40 1.38 12.90 -2.27
N ALA A 41 1.91 13.59 -3.29
CA ALA A 41 2.82 13.00 -4.27
C ALA A 41 4.13 12.55 -3.63
N LEU A 42 4.71 13.34 -2.71
CA LEU A 42 5.92 12.97 -1.97
C LEU A 42 5.67 11.76 -1.06
N PHE A 43 4.51 11.70 -0.40
CA PHE A 43 4.13 10.54 0.40
C PHE A 43 4.01 9.28 -0.46
N MET A 44 3.29 9.34 -1.58
CA MET A 44 3.16 8.22 -2.51
C MET A 44 4.53 7.79 -3.07
N LEU A 45 5.42 8.74 -3.37
CA LEU A 45 6.78 8.46 -3.81
C LEU A 45 7.59 7.75 -2.73
N ALA A 46 7.48 8.19 -1.47
CA ALA A 46 8.12 7.54 -0.33
C ALA A 46 7.62 6.11 -0.15
N CYS A 47 6.29 5.88 -0.20
CA CYS A 47 5.70 4.55 -0.19
C CYS A 47 6.23 3.70 -1.36
N ALA A 48 6.28 4.24 -2.57
CA ALA A 48 6.79 3.52 -3.74
C ALA A 48 8.28 3.13 -3.58
N MET A 49 9.10 4.00 -2.98
CA MET A 49 10.49 3.69 -2.65
C MET A 49 10.59 2.58 -1.58
N ILE A 50 9.78 2.67 -0.52
CA ILE A 50 9.73 1.64 0.52
C ILE A 50 9.33 0.30 -0.09
N TYR A 51 8.28 0.25 -0.91
CA TYR A 51 7.82 -0.99 -1.55
C TYR A 51 8.83 -1.56 -2.54
N ARG A 52 9.73 -0.73 -3.08
CA ARG A 52 10.80 -1.17 -3.96
C ARG A 52 12.01 -1.73 -3.20
N ILE A 53 12.36 -1.14 -2.06
CA ILE A 53 13.59 -1.46 -1.32
C ILE A 53 13.34 -2.52 -0.23
N ALA A 54 12.17 -2.50 0.40
CA ALA A 54 11.84 -3.38 1.52
C ALA A 54 11.87 -4.89 1.19
N PRO A 55 11.49 -5.37 -0.02
CA PRO A 55 11.52 -6.80 -0.30
C PRO A 55 12.95 -7.32 -0.43
N SER A 56 13.30 -8.37 0.33
CA SER A 56 14.55 -9.14 0.16
C SER A 56 14.51 -10.12 -1.02
N ARG A 57 13.85 -9.72 -2.12
CA ARG A 57 13.66 -10.51 -3.34
C ARG A 57 13.81 -9.61 -4.57
N THR A 58 13.88 -10.19 -5.77
CA THR A 58 14.04 -9.41 -7.01
C THR A 58 12.98 -8.31 -7.09
N SER A 59 13.44 -7.07 -7.29
CA SER A 59 12.57 -5.89 -7.20
C SER A 59 11.43 -5.96 -8.21
N ALA A 60 10.21 -5.65 -7.77
CA ALA A 60 9.04 -5.54 -8.63
C ALA A 60 9.19 -4.37 -9.63
N ARG A 61 8.65 -4.51 -10.84
CA ARG A 61 8.62 -3.42 -11.83
C ARG A 61 7.78 -2.25 -11.32
N TRP A 62 8.20 -1.02 -11.62
CA TRP A 62 7.53 0.24 -11.22
C TRP A 62 6.02 0.24 -11.49
N ARG A 63 5.56 -0.33 -12.62
CA ARG A 63 4.14 -0.36 -13.00
C ARG A 63 3.25 -1.08 -11.98
N TRP A 64 3.81 -2.01 -11.21
CA TRP A 64 3.07 -2.77 -10.20
C TRP A 64 3.15 -2.18 -8.80
N ILE A 65 4.03 -1.20 -8.56
CA ILE A 65 4.20 -0.53 -7.25
C ILE A 65 3.24 0.67 -7.10
N VAL A 66 2.96 1.36 -8.22
CA VAL A 66 2.07 2.53 -8.24
C VAL A 66 0.67 2.25 -7.66
N PRO A 67 -0.05 1.16 -8.01
CA PRO A 67 -1.39 0.94 -7.46
C PRO A 67 -1.40 0.79 -5.93
N GLY A 68 -0.43 0.08 -5.34
CA GLY A 68 -0.28 -0.03 -3.89
C GLY A 68 0.05 1.32 -3.23
N ALA A 69 0.89 2.14 -3.85
CA ALA A 69 1.23 3.48 -3.34
C ALA A 69 0.02 4.43 -3.38
N ILE A 70 -0.79 4.38 -4.44
CA ILE A 70 -2.03 5.15 -4.54
C ILE A 70 -3.02 4.71 -3.47
N ALA A 71 -3.23 3.39 -3.31
CA ALA A 71 -4.13 2.86 -2.29
C ALA A 71 -3.71 3.26 -0.87
N ALA A 72 -2.41 3.17 -0.56
CA ALA A 72 -1.87 3.67 0.72
C ALA A 72 -2.14 5.17 0.90
N GLY A 73 -1.95 5.98 -0.13
CA GLY A 73 -2.26 7.41 -0.09
C GLY A 73 -3.73 7.70 0.17
N ILE A 74 -4.66 6.96 -0.44
CA ILE A 74 -6.11 7.10 -0.20
C ILE A 74 -6.46 6.74 1.24
N ILE A 75 -5.98 5.58 1.72
CA ILE A 75 -6.23 5.13 3.10
C ILE A 75 -5.64 6.15 4.09
N TRP A 76 -4.45 6.66 3.81
CA TRP A 76 -3.78 7.67 4.64
C TRP A 76 -4.57 8.99 4.70
N LEU A 77 -5.15 9.44 3.58
CA LEU A 77 -6.03 10.62 3.57
C LEU A 77 -7.31 10.40 4.36
N ILE A 78 -7.94 9.22 4.22
CA ILE A 78 -9.14 8.87 5.00
C ILE A 78 -8.80 8.85 6.50
N ALA A 79 -7.68 8.24 6.87
CA ALA A 79 -7.19 8.23 8.25
C ALA A 79 -6.89 9.65 8.75
N SER A 80 -6.37 10.54 7.90
CA SER A 80 -6.14 11.97 8.21
C SER A 80 -7.41 12.68 8.63
N VAL A 81 -8.46 12.56 7.82
CA VAL A 81 -9.74 13.20 8.08
C VAL A 81 -10.40 12.59 9.32
N ALA A 82 -10.39 11.26 9.43
CA ALA A 82 -10.96 10.55 10.58
C ALA A 82 -10.24 10.92 11.89
N PHE A 83 -8.92 11.04 11.87
CA PHE A 83 -8.12 11.41 13.03
C PHE A 83 -8.36 12.87 13.46
N SER A 84 -8.49 13.80 12.50
CA SER A 84 -8.86 15.19 12.81
C SER A 84 -10.18 15.25 13.57
N ALA A 85 -11.21 14.58 13.05
CA ALA A 85 -12.51 14.49 13.70
C ALA A 85 -12.43 13.80 15.08
N TYR A 86 -11.57 12.80 15.24
CA TYR A 86 -11.38 12.12 16.51
C TYR A 86 -10.77 13.05 17.58
N VAL A 87 -9.72 13.79 17.24
CA VAL A 87 -9.02 14.68 18.18
C VAL A 87 -9.86 15.88 18.57
N GLU A 88 -10.70 16.40 17.67
CA GLU A 88 -11.66 17.48 17.96
C GLU A 88 -12.65 17.11 19.08
N ASN A 89 -12.97 15.81 19.25
CA ASN A 89 -13.87 15.34 20.30
C ASN A 89 -13.14 14.96 21.61
N PHE A 90 -11.81 15.13 21.69
CA PHE A 90 -10.96 14.59 22.75
C PHE A 90 -10.71 15.56 23.93
N ASP A 91 -11.35 16.73 23.95
CA ASP A 91 -11.07 17.82 24.90
C ASP A 91 -11.21 17.43 26.38
N ALA A 92 -12.26 16.67 26.73
CA ALA A 92 -12.51 16.29 28.13
C ALA A 92 -11.42 15.34 28.69
N TYR A 93 -10.83 14.50 27.84
CA TYR A 93 -9.76 13.57 28.23
C TYR A 93 -8.41 14.28 28.27
N ASN A 94 -8.19 15.22 27.36
CA ASN A 94 -6.98 16.06 27.32
C ASN A 94 -6.86 16.95 28.58
N ALA A 95 -7.97 17.39 29.18
CA ALA A 95 -7.96 18.19 30.41
C ALA A 95 -7.31 17.47 31.61
N THR A 96 -7.45 16.15 31.69
CA THR A 96 -6.92 15.33 32.80
C THR A 96 -5.46 14.89 32.55
N PHE A 97 -5.12 14.57 31.30
CA PHE A 97 -3.83 13.97 30.95
C PHE A 97 -2.84 14.93 30.27
N GLY A 98 -3.29 16.12 29.86
CA GLY A 98 -2.48 17.17 29.25
C GLY A 98 -1.50 16.65 28.20
N SER A 99 -0.20 16.83 28.44
CA SER A 99 0.86 16.42 27.52
C SER A 99 0.88 14.91 27.21
N LEU A 100 0.44 14.05 28.13
CA LEU A 100 0.37 12.60 27.88
C LEU A 100 -0.68 12.28 26.82
N GLY A 101 -1.80 13.01 26.81
CA GLY A 101 -2.85 12.89 25.79
C GLY A 101 -2.33 13.27 24.40
N ALA A 102 -1.55 14.35 24.31
CA ALA A 102 -0.92 14.78 23.05
C ALA A 102 0.06 13.72 22.49
N VAL A 103 0.89 13.11 23.34
CA VAL A 103 1.79 12.02 22.92
C VAL A 103 1.00 10.79 22.47
N ALA A 104 -0.04 10.40 23.20
CA ALA A 104 -0.90 9.28 22.82
C ALA A 104 -1.59 9.51 21.47
N ALA A 105 -2.10 10.72 21.22
CA ALA A 105 -2.68 11.12 19.93
C ALA A 105 -1.64 11.03 18.80
N LEU A 106 -0.41 11.51 19.02
CA LEU A 106 0.68 11.39 18.05
C LEU A 106 1.04 9.93 17.75
N LEU A 107 1.11 9.07 18.77
CA LEU A 107 1.37 7.64 18.58
C LEU A 107 0.24 6.94 17.82
N MET A 108 -1.01 7.28 18.11
CA MET A 108 -2.17 6.79 17.37
C MET A 108 -2.10 7.21 15.90
N TRP A 109 -1.72 8.47 15.64
CA TRP A 109 -1.50 8.98 14.29
C TRP A 109 -0.43 8.21 13.53
N PHE A 110 0.71 7.94 14.16
CA PHE A 110 1.76 7.12 13.56
C PHE A 110 1.33 5.67 13.33
N TRP A 111 0.55 5.10 14.25
CA TRP A 111 0.00 3.76 14.11
C TRP A 111 -0.94 3.65 12.90
N LEU A 112 -1.86 4.61 12.74
CA LEU A 112 -2.74 4.69 11.56
C LEU A 112 -1.95 4.86 10.26
N SER A 113 -0.91 5.69 10.28
CA SER A 113 -0.04 5.92 9.12
C SER A 113 0.71 4.64 8.72
N ALA A 114 1.27 3.92 9.70
CA ALA A 114 1.92 2.63 9.47
C ALA A 114 0.94 1.60 8.89
N TYR A 115 -0.30 1.56 9.42
CA TYR A 115 -1.34 0.67 8.92
C TYR A 115 -1.70 0.95 7.46
N ALA A 116 -1.84 2.22 7.08
CA ALA A 116 -2.09 2.63 5.70
C ALA A 116 -0.99 2.16 4.73
N ILE A 117 0.28 2.28 5.14
CA ILE A 117 1.43 1.83 4.35
C ILE A 117 1.43 0.29 4.24
N CYS A 118 1.23 -0.43 5.34
CA CYS A 118 1.18 -1.89 5.31
C CYS A 118 0.04 -2.42 4.42
N MET A 119 -1.14 -1.80 4.48
CA MET A 119 -2.28 -2.16 3.62
C MET A 119 -1.97 -1.94 2.13
N GLY A 120 -1.28 -0.87 1.77
CA GLY A 120 -0.85 -0.64 0.38
C GLY A 120 0.18 -1.67 -0.09
N ALA A 121 1.11 -2.08 0.79
CA ALA A 121 2.08 -3.12 0.48
C ALA A 121 1.41 -4.49 0.26
N GLU A 122 0.41 -4.83 1.10
CA GLU A 122 -0.37 -6.06 0.97
C GLU A 122 -1.23 -6.07 -0.29
N LEU A 123 -1.83 -4.93 -0.67
CA LEU A 123 -2.49 -4.83 -1.96
C LEU A 123 -1.52 -5.09 -3.12
N ASN A 124 -0.28 -4.60 -2.98
CA ASN A 124 0.76 -4.80 -3.98
C ASN A 124 1.17 -6.27 -4.13
N SER A 125 1.30 -6.99 -3.00
CA SER A 125 1.63 -8.43 -3.00
C SER A 125 0.50 -9.26 -3.62
N GLN A 126 -0.75 -8.94 -3.32
CA GLN A 126 -1.91 -9.63 -3.92
C GLN A 126 -2.05 -9.36 -5.41
N LEU A 127 -1.83 -8.13 -5.87
CA LEU A 127 -1.86 -7.80 -7.30
C LEU A 127 -0.79 -8.56 -8.10
N GLU A 128 0.36 -8.80 -7.48
CA GLU A 128 1.42 -9.63 -8.07
C GLU A 128 0.98 -11.11 -8.18
N LEU A 129 0.27 -11.63 -7.18
CA LEU A 129 -0.23 -13.02 -7.19
C LEU A 129 -1.32 -13.27 -8.25
N PHE A 130 -2.24 -12.33 -8.45
CA PHE A 130 -3.32 -12.48 -9.44
C PHE A 130 -2.89 -12.28 -10.89
N THR A 131 -1.72 -11.67 -11.11
CA THR A 131 -1.15 -11.52 -12.45
C THR A 131 -0.29 -12.74 -12.74
N THR A 132 -0.80 -13.68 -13.56
CA THR A 132 -0.16 -14.96 -13.94
C THR A 132 1.22 -14.84 -14.62
N GLN A 133 1.81 -13.64 -14.69
CA GLN A 133 3.14 -13.37 -15.24
C GLN A 133 4.04 -12.74 -14.19
N ASP A 134 5.21 -13.36 -14.02
CA ASP A 134 6.32 -12.86 -13.20
C ASP A 134 6.64 -11.39 -13.53
N THR A 135 6.44 -10.52 -12.55
CA THR A 135 6.59 -9.07 -12.69
C THR A 135 7.95 -8.56 -12.22
N THR A 136 8.87 -9.46 -11.88
CA THR A 136 10.25 -9.12 -11.52
C THR A 136 11.04 -8.57 -12.73
N ILE A 137 12.14 -7.88 -12.44
CA ILE A 137 12.99 -7.29 -13.49
C ILE A 137 13.68 -8.37 -14.34
N ASP A 138 13.95 -9.55 -13.79
CA ASP A 138 14.81 -10.57 -14.42
C ASP A 138 14.06 -11.62 -15.27
N GLY A 139 12.77 -11.40 -15.55
CA GLY A 139 11.93 -12.31 -16.35
C GLY A 139 11.51 -13.57 -15.57
N PRO A 140 10.76 -14.51 -16.18
CA PRO A 140 10.23 -15.69 -15.48
C PRO A 140 11.37 -16.60 -15.00
N ALA A 141 11.87 -16.36 -13.78
CA ALA A 141 12.85 -17.23 -13.15
C ALA A 141 12.21 -18.57 -12.81
N LYS A 142 12.97 -19.67 -12.97
CA LYS A 142 12.48 -21.02 -12.67
C LYS A 142 11.95 -21.08 -11.21
N PRO A 143 10.83 -21.78 -10.94
CA PRO A 143 10.41 -22.05 -9.57
C PRO A 143 11.59 -22.62 -8.77
N GLY A 144 11.89 -22.11 -7.57
CA GLY A 144 13.07 -22.51 -6.79
C GLY A 144 14.26 -21.53 -6.81
N GLN A 145 14.28 -20.55 -7.74
CA GLN A 145 15.40 -19.61 -7.89
C GLN A 145 15.01 -18.16 -7.56
N ARG A 146 13.84 -17.94 -6.95
CA ARG A 146 13.27 -16.60 -6.77
C ARG A 146 13.62 -15.96 -5.42
N GLY A 147 14.26 -16.71 -4.52
CA GLY A 147 14.58 -16.26 -3.16
C GLY A 147 13.34 -16.07 -2.30
N ALA A 148 12.22 -16.71 -2.69
CA ALA A 148 10.93 -16.61 -2.02
C ALA A 148 10.57 -18.00 -1.48
N TYR A 149 10.74 -18.19 -0.16
CA TYR A 149 10.58 -19.48 0.55
C TYR A 149 9.34 -20.29 0.13
N VAL A 150 8.19 -19.64 -0.08
CA VAL A 150 6.93 -20.31 -0.48
C VAL A 150 6.89 -20.67 -1.97
N ALA A 151 7.49 -19.86 -2.84
CA ALA A 151 7.56 -20.14 -4.29
C ALA A 151 8.68 -21.13 -4.65
N ASP A 152 9.67 -21.28 -3.76
CA ASP A 152 10.82 -22.16 -3.95
C ASP A 152 10.62 -23.54 -3.29
N HIS A 153 9.59 -23.70 -2.44
CA HIS A 153 9.25 -24.96 -1.77
C HIS A 153 7.88 -25.54 -2.19
N ILE A 154 7.34 -25.12 -3.33
CA ILE A 154 6.28 -25.93 -3.97
C ILE A 154 6.90 -27.28 -4.30
N GLU A 155 6.46 -28.29 -3.55
CA GLU A 155 6.74 -29.70 -3.80
C GLU A 155 6.48 -29.97 -5.28
N ASN A 156 7.49 -30.49 -5.97
CA ASN A 156 7.48 -30.68 -7.41
C ASN A 156 6.12 -31.31 -7.82
N PRO A 157 5.35 -30.76 -8.77
CA PRO A 157 4.14 -31.42 -9.23
C PRO A 157 4.41 -32.83 -9.80
N GLU A 158 5.67 -33.14 -10.17
CA GLU A 158 6.11 -34.50 -10.51
C GLU A 158 6.29 -35.42 -9.28
N THR A 159 6.42 -34.88 -8.07
CA THR A 159 6.46 -35.64 -6.80
C THR A 159 5.11 -35.66 -6.08
N ALA A 160 4.24 -34.67 -6.32
CA ALA A 160 2.87 -34.64 -5.78
C ALA A 160 1.94 -35.68 -6.45
N VAL A 161 2.25 -36.06 -7.70
CA VAL A 161 1.80 -37.33 -8.26
C VAL A 161 2.83 -38.37 -7.82
N GLY A 162 2.55 -39.03 -6.69
CA GLY A 162 3.29 -40.25 -6.34
C GLY A 162 3.37 -41.16 -7.58
N PRO A 163 4.47 -41.90 -7.77
CA PRO A 163 4.68 -42.67 -8.99
C PRO A 163 3.39 -43.40 -9.32
N THR A 164 2.81 -43.12 -10.49
CA THR A 164 1.79 -44.01 -11.03
C THR A 164 2.44 -45.38 -10.97
N PRO A 165 1.90 -46.35 -10.23
CA PRO A 165 2.54 -47.65 -10.09
C PRO A 165 2.78 -48.13 -11.51
N GLN A 166 4.05 -48.14 -11.92
CA GLN A 166 4.40 -48.73 -13.19
C GLN A 166 3.90 -50.15 -13.06
N ALA A 167 3.05 -50.56 -14.00
CA ALA A 167 2.58 -51.92 -14.13
C ALA A 167 3.75 -52.80 -14.61
N GLU A 168 4.85 -52.78 -13.85
CA GLU A 168 6.05 -53.53 -14.09
C GLU A 168 6.20 -54.49 -12.91
N GLU A 169 5.68 -55.68 -13.19
CA GLU A 169 6.29 -56.93 -12.73
C GLU A 169 6.42 -57.09 -11.22
N VAL A 170 5.26 -57.18 -10.56
CA VAL A 170 5.14 -58.00 -9.34
C VAL A 170 5.37 -59.45 -9.75
N THR A 171 6.64 -59.84 -9.79
CA THR A 171 7.08 -61.23 -9.96
C THR A 171 6.37 -62.07 -8.89
N LYS A 172 5.56 -63.00 -9.38
CA LYS A 172 4.53 -63.76 -8.66
C LYS A 172 4.97 -64.82 -7.62
N PRO A 173 6.25 -65.13 -7.30
CA PRO A 173 6.54 -66.11 -6.26
C PRO A 173 6.35 -65.56 -4.83
N GLN A 174 6.57 -64.25 -4.60
CA GLN A 174 6.68 -63.72 -3.22
C GLN A 174 5.33 -63.38 -2.56
N LEU A 175 4.25 -63.27 -3.34
CA LEU A 175 2.92 -63.04 -2.77
C LEU A 175 2.26 -64.31 -2.23
N LEU A 176 2.70 -65.51 -2.66
CA LEU A 176 2.10 -66.77 -2.22
C LEU A 176 2.61 -67.24 -0.85
N GLU A 177 3.78 -66.77 -0.40
CA GLU A 177 4.35 -67.16 0.89
C GLU A 177 3.69 -66.42 2.06
N ARG A 178 3.21 -65.18 1.85
CA ARG A 178 2.51 -64.40 2.90
C ARG A 178 1.07 -64.82 3.15
N ILE A 179 0.47 -65.64 2.29
CA ILE A 179 -0.99 -65.92 2.32
C ILE A 179 -1.31 -67.32 2.90
N THR A 180 -0.34 -68.03 3.48
CA THR A 180 -0.62 -69.30 4.20
C THR A 180 -0.65 -69.08 5.72
N PRO A 181 -1.84 -68.96 6.37
CA PRO A 181 -1.95 -68.95 7.82
C PRO A 181 -2.15 -70.37 8.35
N SER A 182 -1.16 -71.00 8.98
CA SER A 182 -1.27 -72.28 9.72
C SER A 182 0.14 -72.79 10.04
N ARG A 183 0.58 -73.12 11.25
CA ARG A 183 -0.08 -73.51 12.51
C ARG A 183 0.95 -73.35 13.64
N LEU A 184 0.45 -73.02 14.83
CA LEU A 184 1.12 -73.25 16.12
C LEU A 184 1.50 -74.74 16.27
N PRO A 185 2.62 -75.03 16.95
CA PRO A 185 2.52 -75.87 18.14
C PRO A 185 2.86 -75.08 19.42
#